data_AF-A0A6M0C6V5-F1
#
_entry.id   AF-A0A6M0C6V5-F1
#
_cell.length_a   1.000
_cell.length_b   1.000
_cell.length_c   1.000
_cell.angle_alpha   90.00
_cell.angle_beta   90.00
_cell.angle_gamma   90.00
#
_symmetry.space_group_name_H-M   'P 1'
#
loop_
_entity.id
_entity.type
_entity.pdbx_description
1 polymer ?
#
loop_
_entity_poly.entity_id
_entity_poly.type
_entity_poly.pdbx_seq_one_letter_code
_entity_poly.pdbx_strand_id
1 'polypeptide(L)'
;MPVNLPVEQAEPVPIIIDDDGSQDGMTAISYILQNPKFDVQAMTVSQGLARPEVFGDNLMGMLTRLGVTGIPVAIGSSEPLAGDNTFPDAFRTDSDNFWSPFVTLPDFALETLDERDAADLIIDTVNNSPEPIAILATGPLTNIAEALRRDPGIVDNISVVQIMGGAVFDPSK
;
A
#
# COMPACT_ATOMS: atom_id res chain seq x y z
N MET A 1 -27.45 8.50 15.48
CA MET A 1 -26.63 9.26 16.45
C MET A 1 -25.19 8.81 16.25
N PRO A 2 -24.19 9.69 16.11
CA PRO A 2 -22.80 9.26 16.07
C PRO A 2 -22.43 8.69 17.44
N VAL A 3 -21.91 7.48 17.46
CA VAL A 3 -21.33 6.87 18.65
C VAL A 3 -19.93 7.44 18.79
N ASN A 4 -19.75 8.35 19.74
CA ASN A 4 -18.44 8.90 20.05
C ASN A 4 -17.76 7.95 21.05
N LEU A 5 -16.97 7.01 20.53
CA LEU A 5 -16.13 6.16 21.37
C LEU A 5 -14.97 7.02 21.90
N PRO A 6 -14.70 7.00 23.22
CA PRO A 6 -13.52 7.67 23.75
C PRO A 6 -12.28 6.93 23.24
N VAL A 7 -11.60 7.52 22.26
CA VAL A 7 -10.26 7.09 21.89
C VAL A 7 -9.33 7.90 22.79
N GLU A 8 -8.73 7.23 23.77
CA GLU A 8 -7.59 7.75 24.49
C GLU A 8 -6.55 8.18 23.44
N GLN A 9 -6.21 9.47 23.40
CA GLN A 9 -5.32 10.03 22.37
C GLN A 9 -3.89 9.56 22.62
N ALA A 10 -3.59 8.36 22.15
CA ALA A 10 -2.24 7.98 21.78
C ALA A 10 -1.85 8.73 20.50
N GLU A 11 -0.56 9.07 20.36
CA GLU A 11 -0.03 9.60 19.10
C GLU A 11 -0.40 8.66 17.95
N PRO A 12 -0.74 9.21 16.75
CA PRO A 12 -1.03 8.39 15.59
C PRO A 12 0.09 7.40 15.28
N VAL A 13 -0.27 6.18 14.88
CA VAL A 13 0.71 5.16 14.51
C VAL A 13 1.25 5.48 13.11
N PRO A 14 2.57 5.72 12.96
CA PRO A 14 3.15 5.92 11.63
C PRO A 14 3.10 4.60 10.85
N ILE A 15 2.60 4.65 9.61
CA ILE A 15 2.36 3.46 8.81
C ILE A 15 2.77 3.62 7.35
N ILE A 16 3.35 2.56 6.79
CA ILE A 16 3.52 2.35 5.35
C ILE A 16 2.48 1.32 4.90
N ILE A 17 1.83 1.57 3.76
CA ILE A 17 0.88 0.62 3.15
C ILE A 17 1.47 0.10 1.84
N ASP A 18 1.62 -1.22 1.72
CA ASP A 18 2.05 -1.92 0.51
C ASP A 18 0.89 -2.76 -0.05
N ASP A 19 0.33 -2.35 -1.20
CA ASP A 19 -0.89 -2.93 -1.78
C ASP A 19 -0.69 -3.31 -3.26
N ASP A 20 -1.52 -4.20 -3.79
CA ASP A 20 -1.43 -4.70 -5.17
C ASP A 20 -2.62 -4.29 -6.07
N GLY A 21 -3.49 -3.40 -5.60
CA GLY A 21 -4.55 -2.77 -6.39
C GLY A 21 -5.87 -3.52 -6.35
N SER A 22 -6.14 -4.25 -5.27
CA SER A 22 -7.40 -4.95 -5.05
C SER A 22 -8.52 -4.03 -4.53
N GLN A 23 -9.77 -4.46 -4.73
CA GLN A 23 -10.95 -3.69 -4.29
C GLN A 23 -11.01 -3.55 -2.75
N ASP A 24 -10.65 -4.63 -2.06
CA ASP A 24 -10.52 -4.66 -0.61
C ASP A 24 -9.31 -3.86 -0.12
N GLY A 25 -8.17 -3.91 -0.84
CA GLY A 25 -7.04 -3.01 -0.63
C GLY A 25 -7.43 -1.54 -0.68
N MET A 26 -8.19 -1.13 -1.71
CA MET A 26 -8.68 0.24 -1.86
C MET A 26 -9.65 0.66 -0.75
N THR A 27 -10.47 -0.28 -0.29
CA THR A 27 -11.34 -0.06 0.88
C THR A 27 -10.52 0.13 2.15
N ALA A 28 -9.47 -0.67 2.34
CA ALA A 28 -8.57 -0.59 3.50
C ALA A 28 -7.80 0.75 3.51
N ILE A 29 -7.22 1.17 2.38
CA ILE A 29 -6.55 2.47 2.26
C ILE A 29 -7.53 3.61 2.57
N SER A 30 -8.72 3.60 1.99
CA SER A 30 -9.75 4.62 2.25
C SER A 30 -10.14 4.68 3.72
N TYR A 31 -10.25 3.53 4.39
CA TYR A 31 -10.54 3.45 5.82
C TYR A 31 -9.40 4.01 6.67
N ILE A 32 -8.15 3.65 6.36
CA ILE A 32 -6.97 4.12 7.08
C ILE A 32 -6.80 5.63 6.94
N LEU A 33 -6.92 6.17 5.72
CA LEU A 33 -6.83 7.61 5.45
C LEU A 33 -7.86 8.45 6.24
N GLN A 34 -9.02 7.89 6.58
CA GLN A 34 -10.07 8.56 7.36
C GLN A 34 -9.98 8.30 8.86
N ASN A 35 -8.99 7.50 9.31
CA ASN A 35 -8.86 7.11 10.70
C ASN A 35 -7.70 7.84 11.36
N PRO A 36 -7.96 8.76 12.32
CA PRO A 36 -6.92 9.59 12.95
C PRO A 36 -5.96 8.79 13.83
N LYS A 37 -6.19 7.48 14.01
CA LYS A 37 -5.26 6.58 14.68
C LYS A 37 -3.99 6.32 13.85
N PHE A 38 -4.03 6.54 12.54
CA PHE A 38 -2.93 6.24 11.64
C PHE A 38 -2.39 7.50 10.99
N ASP A 39 -1.08 7.57 10.89
CA ASP A 39 -0.35 8.58 10.15
C ASP A 39 0.35 7.90 8.98
N VAL A 40 -0.23 8.01 7.79
CA VAL A 40 0.26 7.32 6.60
C VAL A 40 1.46 8.07 6.04
N GLN A 41 2.65 7.49 6.20
CA GLN A 41 3.93 8.11 5.85
C GLN A 41 4.36 7.82 4.41
N ALA A 42 3.92 6.70 3.85
CA ALA A 42 4.15 6.32 2.46
C ALA A 42 3.16 5.23 2.01
N MET A 43 2.96 5.12 0.70
CA MET A 43 2.30 3.98 0.08
C MET A 43 3.21 3.39 -1.00
N THR A 44 3.20 2.07 -1.12
CA THR A 44 3.93 1.36 -2.17
C THR A 44 3.01 0.43 -2.94
N VAL A 45 3.27 0.34 -4.24
CA VAL A 45 2.52 -0.51 -5.15
C VAL A 45 3.33 -1.77 -5.44
N SER A 46 2.81 -2.93 -5.07
CA SER A 46 3.41 -4.22 -5.37
C SER A 46 2.82 -4.84 -6.64
N GLN A 47 3.55 -5.76 -7.26
CA GLN A 47 2.96 -6.66 -8.25
C GLN A 47 2.02 -7.63 -7.56
N GLY A 48 0.80 -7.79 -8.09
CA GLY A 48 -0.18 -8.75 -7.60
C GLY A 48 -1.44 -8.73 -8.45
N LEU A 49 -2.59 -8.36 -7.90
CA LEU A 49 -3.86 -8.38 -8.61
C LEU A 49 -3.90 -7.40 -9.79
N ALA A 50 -3.53 -6.14 -9.59
CA ALA A 50 -3.49 -5.13 -10.66
C ALA A 50 -2.11 -5.04 -11.33
N ARG A 51 -2.05 -4.34 -12.47
CA ARG A 51 -0.79 -3.93 -13.10
C ARG A 51 -0.20 -2.75 -12.30
N PRO A 52 1.04 -2.83 -11.78
CA PRO A 52 1.58 -1.80 -10.87
C PRO A 52 1.47 -0.37 -11.39
N GLU A 53 1.81 -0.14 -12.66
CA GLU A 53 1.68 1.18 -13.30
C GLU A 53 0.23 1.69 -13.34
N VAL A 54 -0.70 0.82 -13.75
CA VAL A 54 -2.13 1.16 -13.81
C VAL A 54 -2.69 1.45 -12.43
N PHE A 55 -2.28 0.66 -11.44
CA PHE A 55 -2.71 0.84 -10.07
C PHE A 55 -2.07 2.09 -9.43
N GLY A 56 -0.79 2.38 -9.70
CA GLY A 56 -0.15 3.63 -9.27
C GLY A 56 -0.94 4.86 -9.73
N ASP A 57 -1.30 4.91 -11.02
CA ASP A 57 -2.12 5.98 -11.57
C ASP A 57 -3.51 6.06 -10.90
N ASN A 58 -4.17 4.91 -10.73
CA ASN A 58 -5.47 4.83 -10.07
C ASN A 58 -5.41 5.29 -8.61
N LEU A 59 -4.35 4.94 -7.88
CA LEU A 59 -4.12 5.34 -6.50
C LEU A 59 -3.92 6.85 -6.41
N MET A 60 -3.12 7.44 -7.31
CA MET A 60 -2.96 8.90 -7.39
C MET A 60 -4.27 9.62 -7.73
N GLY A 61 -5.08 9.06 -8.64
CA GLY A 61 -6.43 9.54 -8.93
C GLY A 61 -7.36 9.45 -7.71
N MET A 62 -7.28 8.37 -6.93
CA MET A 62 -8.05 8.21 -5.69
C MET A 62 -7.64 9.25 -4.64
N LEU A 63 -6.34 9.42 -4.37
CA LEU A 63 -5.84 10.43 -3.42
C LEU A 63 -6.28 11.84 -3.83
N THR A 64 -6.20 12.15 -5.13
CA THR A 64 -6.68 13.40 -5.72
C THR A 64 -8.17 13.61 -5.47
N ARG A 65 -8.99 12.57 -5.70
CA ARG A 65 -10.43 12.60 -5.43
C ARG A 65 -10.75 12.84 -3.96
N LEU A 66 -9.94 12.28 -3.05
CA LEU A 66 -10.10 12.44 -1.61
C LEU A 66 -9.52 13.76 -1.09
N GLY A 67 -8.80 14.52 -1.93
CA GLY A 67 -8.10 15.74 -1.52
C GLY A 67 -6.93 15.47 -0.57
N VAL A 68 -6.36 14.26 -0.63
CA VAL A 68 -5.20 13.85 0.16
C VAL A 68 -3.92 14.15 -0.62
N THR A 69 -2.96 14.80 0.03
CA THR A 69 -1.66 15.19 -0.53
C THR A 69 -0.56 15.00 0.53
N GLY A 70 0.70 14.98 0.11
CA GLY A 70 1.86 14.88 0.98
C GLY A 70 2.23 13.46 1.40
N ILE A 71 1.58 12.44 0.81
CA ILE A 71 1.92 11.03 1.02
C ILE A 71 2.66 10.54 -0.22
N PRO A 72 3.96 10.23 -0.15
CA PRO A 72 4.69 9.68 -1.28
C PRO A 72 4.16 8.31 -1.67
N VAL A 73 4.03 8.09 -2.98
CA VAL A 73 3.56 6.82 -3.56
C VAL A 73 4.60 6.33 -4.57
N ALA A 74 5.20 5.17 -4.32
CA ALA A 74 6.19 4.59 -5.23
C ALA A 74 5.72 3.25 -5.83
N ILE A 75 6.11 2.99 -7.06
CA ILE A 75 5.86 1.74 -7.75
C ILE A 75 7.02 0.77 -7.50
N GLY A 76 6.67 -0.47 -7.19
CA GLY A 76 7.61 -1.56 -6.99
C GLY A 76 7.92 -2.37 -8.26
N SER A 77 8.59 -3.50 -8.06
CA SER A 77 8.89 -4.42 -9.16
C SER A 77 7.59 -4.93 -9.80
N SER A 78 7.55 -4.95 -11.14
CA SER A 78 6.46 -5.60 -11.89
C SER A 78 6.50 -7.12 -11.83
N GLU A 79 7.62 -7.69 -11.37
CA GLU A 79 7.89 -9.12 -11.32
C GLU A 79 8.07 -9.61 -9.87
N PRO A 80 7.65 -10.85 -9.56
CA PRO A 80 7.96 -11.46 -8.28
C PRO A 80 9.47 -11.68 -8.11
N LEU A 81 9.92 -11.87 -6.87
CA LEU A 81 11.33 -12.18 -6.59
C LEU A 81 11.85 -13.45 -7.30
N ALA A 82 10.95 -14.41 -7.50
CA ALA A 82 11.21 -15.66 -8.17
C ALA A 82 9.88 -16.31 -8.59
N GLY A 83 9.95 -17.16 -9.61
CA GLY A 83 8.79 -17.89 -10.13
C GLY A 83 7.90 -17.05 -11.04
N ASP A 84 6.76 -17.64 -11.42
CA ASP A 84 5.70 -17.01 -12.21
C ASP A 84 4.40 -17.20 -11.42
N ASN A 85 4.05 -16.18 -10.64
CA ASN A 85 2.85 -16.13 -9.80
C ASN A 85 1.93 -14.99 -10.25
N THR A 86 1.97 -14.64 -11.54
CA THR A 86 1.12 -13.58 -12.08
C THR A 86 -0.34 -14.02 -12.04
N PHE A 87 -1.21 -13.12 -11.57
CA PHE A 87 -2.65 -13.35 -11.62
C PHE A 87 -3.13 -13.54 -13.06
N PRO A 88 -4.17 -14.37 -13.31
CA PRO A 88 -4.77 -14.49 -14.63
C PRO A 88 -5.12 -13.12 -15.23
N ASP A 89 -4.83 -12.91 -16.51
CA ASP A 89 -5.01 -11.61 -17.17
C ASP A 89 -6.42 -11.04 -17.04
N ALA A 90 -7.45 -11.90 -17.04
CA ALA A 90 -8.84 -11.48 -16.82
C ALA A 90 -9.01 -10.80 -15.44
N PHE A 91 -8.43 -11.35 -14.38
CA PHE A 91 -8.50 -10.77 -13.05
C PHE A 91 -7.72 -9.45 -12.97
N ARG A 92 -6.57 -9.38 -13.65
CA ARG A 92 -5.79 -8.13 -13.75
C ARG A 92 -6.57 -7.04 -14.46
N THR A 93 -7.21 -7.37 -15.58
CA THR A 93 -8.08 -6.44 -16.31
C THR A 93 -9.29 -6.01 -15.50
N ASP A 94 -9.91 -6.90 -14.73
CA ASP A 94 -11.01 -6.52 -13.84
C ASP A 94 -10.52 -5.59 -12.72
N SER A 95 -9.34 -5.83 -12.15
CA SER A 95 -8.72 -4.94 -11.15
C SER A 95 -8.36 -3.57 -11.71
N ASP A 96 -7.75 -3.52 -12.90
CA ASP A 96 -7.36 -2.28 -13.56
C ASP A 96 -8.59 -1.37 -13.83
N ASN A 97 -9.77 -1.96 -14.00
CA ASN A 97 -10.99 -1.26 -14.41
C ASN A 97 -12.10 -1.21 -13.35
N PHE A 98 -11.92 -1.79 -12.15
CA PHE A 98 -13.03 -2.00 -11.20
C PHE A 98 -13.73 -0.70 -10.79
N TRP A 99 -13.01 0.42 -10.84
CA TRP A 99 -13.52 1.75 -10.56
C TRP A 99 -14.71 2.08 -11.47
N SER A 100 -14.65 1.71 -12.75
CA SER A 100 -15.70 2.01 -13.73
C SER A 100 -16.83 0.97 -13.70
N PRO A 101 -18.12 1.37 -13.81
CA PRO A 101 -18.64 2.74 -13.93
C PRO A 101 -19.01 3.39 -12.58
N PHE A 102 -18.70 2.75 -11.46
CA PHE A 102 -19.26 3.09 -10.15
C PHE A 102 -18.56 4.27 -9.45
N VAL A 103 -17.27 4.45 -9.73
CA VAL A 103 -16.38 5.47 -9.19
C VAL A 103 -15.63 6.12 -10.34
N THR A 104 -15.85 7.42 -10.53
CA THR A 104 -15.06 8.21 -11.49
C THR A 104 -13.83 8.75 -10.78
N LEU A 105 -12.66 8.24 -11.16
CA LEU A 105 -11.38 8.84 -10.81
C LEU A 105 -11.13 10.07 -11.71
N PRO A 106 -10.55 11.15 -11.17
CA PRO A 106 -10.09 12.30 -11.96
C PRO A 106 -9.08 11.86 -13.04
N ASP A 107 -9.07 12.56 -14.17
CA ASP A 107 -8.10 12.39 -15.25
C ASP A 107 -6.78 13.15 -15.01
N PHE A 108 -6.59 13.65 -13.78
CA PHE A 108 -5.39 14.35 -13.31
C PHE A 108 -5.04 13.88 -11.90
N ALA A 109 -3.78 14.06 -11.51
CA ALA A 109 -3.32 13.87 -10.15
C ALA A 109 -2.84 15.20 -9.55
N LEU A 110 -3.07 15.41 -8.24
CA LEU A 110 -2.55 16.58 -7.51
C LEU A 110 -1.03 16.51 -7.27
N GLU A 111 -0.51 15.28 -7.18
CA GLU A 111 0.90 14.98 -6.98
C GLU A 111 1.31 13.89 -7.98
N THR A 112 2.61 13.74 -8.20
CA THR A 112 3.17 12.67 -9.03
C THR A 112 3.62 11.50 -8.17
N LEU A 113 3.74 10.32 -8.79
CA LEU A 113 4.46 9.21 -8.18
C LEU A 113 5.87 9.65 -7.78
N ASP A 114 6.38 9.07 -6.70
CA ASP A 114 7.75 9.24 -6.24
C ASP A 114 8.72 8.64 -7.26
N GLU A 115 9.88 9.27 -7.45
CA GLU A 115 10.89 8.81 -8.41
C GLU A 115 11.65 7.56 -7.91
N ARG A 116 11.64 7.32 -6.59
CA ARG A 116 12.22 6.11 -6.00
C ARG A 116 11.37 4.89 -6.34
N ASP A 117 12.00 3.73 -6.42
CA ASP A 117 11.24 2.48 -6.41
C ASP A 117 10.70 2.18 -5.00
N ALA A 118 9.66 1.35 -4.92
CA ALA A 118 8.99 1.03 -3.66
C ALA A 118 9.93 0.57 -2.54
N ALA A 119 10.98 -0.20 -2.83
CA ALA A 119 11.88 -0.68 -1.79
C ALA A 119 12.72 0.47 -1.21
N ASP A 120 13.21 1.38 -2.06
CA ASP A 120 13.95 2.56 -1.61
C ASP A 120 13.05 3.54 -0.86
N LEU A 121 11.79 3.71 -1.28
CA LEU A 121 10.82 4.51 -0.51
C LEU A 121 10.58 3.90 0.88
N ILE A 122 10.40 2.58 1.00
CA ILE A 122 10.26 1.90 2.30
C ILE A 122 11.48 2.17 3.19
N ILE A 123 12.69 1.99 2.66
CA ILE A 123 13.94 2.18 3.42
C ILE A 123 14.04 3.61 3.91
N ASP A 124 13.85 4.58 3.03
CA ASP A 124 13.95 6.00 3.37
C ASP A 124 12.89 6.41 4.39
N THR A 125 11.64 5.97 4.21
CA THR A 125 10.57 6.29 5.15
C THR A 125 10.84 5.69 6.52
N VAL A 126 11.31 4.44 6.60
CA VAL A 126 11.68 3.80 7.87
C VAL A 126 12.89 4.50 8.52
N ASN A 127 13.96 4.76 7.78
CA ASN A 127 15.18 5.35 8.35
C ASN A 127 15.01 6.82 8.78
N ASN A 128 14.11 7.57 8.15
CA ASN A 128 13.83 8.96 8.51
C ASN A 128 12.71 9.11 9.56
N SER A 129 12.05 8.01 9.95
CA SER A 129 11.01 8.06 10.97
C SER A 129 11.60 8.18 12.36
N PRO A 130 11.17 9.17 13.18
CA PRO A 130 11.61 9.29 14.56
C PRO A 130 11.05 8.17 15.46
N GLU A 131 9.96 7.54 15.05
CA GLU A 131 9.27 6.47 15.77
C GLU A 131 9.22 5.18 14.92
N PRO A 132 9.22 3.98 15.52
CA PRO A 132 9.15 2.73 14.76
C PRO A 132 7.87 2.61 13.91
N ILE A 133 8.05 2.37 12.61
CA ILE A 133 6.97 2.35 11.61
C ILE A 133 6.24 1.00 11.57
N ALA A 134 4.91 1.03 11.47
CA ALA A 134 4.13 -0.14 11.11
C ALA A 134 4.08 -0.32 9.59
N ILE A 135 4.07 -1.56 9.11
CA ILE A 135 3.88 -1.88 7.69
C ILE A 135 2.61 -2.72 7.57
N LEU A 136 1.66 -2.26 6.75
CA LEU A 136 0.53 -3.06 6.30
C LEU A 136 0.80 -3.56 4.89
N ALA A 137 0.95 -4.87 4.74
CA ALA A 137 1.10 -5.53 3.46
C ALA A 137 -0.20 -6.24 3.08
N THR A 138 -0.88 -5.74 2.06
CA THR A 138 -2.08 -6.34 1.48
C THR A 138 -1.84 -6.96 0.10
N GLY A 139 -0.68 -6.68 -0.50
CA GLY A 139 -0.18 -7.37 -1.69
C GLY A 139 0.96 -8.37 -1.39
N PRO A 140 1.58 -8.92 -2.44
CA PRO A 140 2.78 -9.76 -2.32
C PRO A 140 3.96 -9.01 -1.71
N LEU A 141 4.71 -9.70 -0.83
CA LEU A 141 5.81 -9.12 -0.03
C LEU A 141 7.09 -8.78 -0.82
N THR A 142 7.02 -8.64 -2.15
CA THR A 142 8.18 -8.40 -3.02
C THR A 142 8.92 -7.12 -2.62
N ASN A 143 8.21 -6.02 -2.44
CA ASN A 143 8.79 -4.72 -2.11
C ASN A 143 9.46 -4.73 -0.73
N ILE A 144 8.79 -5.28 0.28
CA ILE A 144 9.31 -5.40 1.64
C ILE A 144 10.54 -6.31 1.67
N ALA A 145 10.50 -7.43 0.94
CA ALA A 145 11.63 -8.34 0.86
C ALA A 145 12.84 -7.73 0.14
N GLU A 146 12.64 -6.94 -0.92
CA GLU A 146 13.72 -6.16 -1.53
C GLU A 146 14.27 -5.09 -0.59
N ALA A 147 13.41 -4.37 0.12
CA ALA A 147 13.83 -3.38 1.12
C ALA A 147 14.74 -4.01 2.18
N LEU A 148 14.33 -5.15 2.74
CA LEU A 148 15.10 -5.91 3.74
C LEU A 148 16.41 -6.48 3.19
N ARG A 149 16.49 -6.79 1.89
CA ARG A 149 17.73 -7.25 1.25
C ARG A 149 18.72 -6.11 1.05
N ARG A 150 18.23 -4.93 0.70
CA ARG A 150 19.04 -3.73 0.46
C ARG A 150 19.54 -3.13 1.77
N ASP A 151 18.66 -3.00 2.77
CA ASP A 151 19.01 -2.51 4.11
C ASP A 151 18.34 -3.39 5.18
N PRO A 152 19.04 -4.43 5.69
CA PRO A 152 18.54 -5.24 6.79
C PRO A 152 18.37 -4.48 8.12
N GLY A 153 18.99 -3.30 8.26
CA GLY A 153 18.95 -2.50 9.48
C GLY A 153 17.58 -1.89 9.76
N ILE A 154 16.74 -1.73 8.73
CA ILE A 154 15.38 -1.18 8.87
C ILE A 154 14.50 -1.98 9.82
N VAL A 155 14.82 -3.27 10.06
CA VAL A 155 14.11 -4.13 11.01
C VAL A 155 14.06 -3.52 12.41
N ASP A 156 15.13 -2.84 12.83
CA ASP A 156 15.22 -2.25 14.17
C ASP A 156 14.27 -1.05 14.36
N ASN A 157 13.80 -0.45 13.26
CA ASN A 157 12.85 0.67 13.27
C ASN A 157 11.48 0.32 12.66
N ILE A 158 11.16 -0.97 12.55
CA ILE A 158 9.81 -1.46 12.20
C ILE A 158 9.14 -1.99 13.46
N SER A 159 7.98 -1.43 13.82
CA SER A 159 7.21 -1.87 14.99
C SER A 159 6.47 -3.18 14.75
N VAL A 160 5.89 -3.35 13.56
CA VAL A 160 5.11 -4.52 13.17
C VAL A 160 4.98 -4.60 11.65
N VAL A 161 4.94 -5.82 11.11
CA VAL A 161 4.50 -6.08 9.74
C VAL A 161 3.19 -6.87 9.80
N GLN A 162 2.09 -6.22 9.45
CA GLN A 162 0.76 -6.84 9.35
C GLN A 162 0.54 -7.32 7.93
N ILE A 163 0.33 -8.62 7.76
CA ILE A 163 0.29 -9.26 6.44
C ILE A 163 -1.11 -9.83 6.21
N MET A 164 -1.79 -9.37 5.16
CA MET A 164 -2.90 -10.11 4.56
C MET A 164 -2.30 -11.16 3.65
N GLY A 165 -2.32 -12.42 4.09
CA GLY A 165 -1.81 -13.52 3.29
C GLY A 165 -1.56 -14.79 4.08
N GLY A 166 -1.42 -15.88 3.33
CA GLY A 166 -1.15 -17.20 3.87
C GLY A 166 -2.41 -17.99 4.28
N ALA A 167 -2.23 -19.29 4.37
CA ALA A 167 -3.25 -20.25 4.79
C ALA A 167 -2.55 -21.30 5.65
N VAL A 168 -2.75 -21.22 6.97
CA VAL A 168 -1.92 -21.97 7.94
C VAL A 168 -2.41 -23.40 8.17
N PHE A 169 -3.72 -23.60 8.12
CA PHE A 169 -4.37 -24.89 8.42
C PHE A 169 -5.26 -25.40 7.26
N ASP A 170 -5.13 -24.81 6.06
CA ASP A 170 -5.92 -25.12 4.87
C ASP A 170 -5.01 -25.70 3.76
N PRO A 171 -5.45 -26.73 3.01
CA PRO A 171 -4.71 -27.27 1.87
C PRO A 171 -4.88 -26.42 0.61
N SER A 172 -4.52 -25.14 0.63
CA SER A 172 -4.55 -24.22 -0.52
C SER A 172 -4.21 -25.00 -1.81
N LYS A 173 -5.20 -25.15 -2.69
CA LYS A 173 -5.07 -25.84 -3.97
C LYS A 173 -4.85 -24.87 -5.10
#